data_AF-A0A7L5ZI38-F1
#
_entry.id   AF-A0A7L5ZI38-F1
#
_cell.length_a   1.000
_cell.length_b   1.000
_cell.length_c   1.000
_cell.angle_alpha   90.00
_cell.angle_beta   90.00
_cell.angle_gamma   90.00
#
_symmetry.space_group_name_H-M   'P 1'
#
loop_
_entity.id
_entity.type
_entity.pdbx_description
1 polymer ?
#
loop_
_entity_poly.entity_id
_entity_poly.type
_entity_poly.pdbx_seq_one_letter_code
_entity_poly.pdbx_strand_id
1 'polypeptide(L)'
;MVRSPEVFSDDWNQVVADDFTHPTYRALFDGVVSAGRTFDDWPQPVSAVVDDPTLLQVIAALANEPLLRPASPSYAAEYVARLRLLSVVRRIGDLKSRLQRTNPVEEQASYNRMFAKLLELEKERHELALIAAGPAD
;
A
#
# COMPACT_ATOMS: atom_id res chain seq x y z
N MET A 1 9.94 -4.73 1.97
CA MET A 1 9.38 -6.10 1.82
C MET A 1 10.42 -7.06 1.27
N VAL A 2 11.00 -6.83 0.09
CA VAL A 2 12.01 -7.76 -0.49
C VAL A 2 13.32 -7.83 0.31
N ARG A 3 13.86 -6.71 0.84
CA ARG A 3 15.13 -6.73 1.58
C ARG A 3 15.02 -7.03 3.07
N SER A 4 13.98 -6.49 3.70
CA SER A 4 13.76 -6.53 5.14
C SER A 4 12.27 -6.71 5.38
N PRO A 5 11.72 -7.93 5.26
CA PRO A 5 10.31 -8.18 5.52
C PRO A 5 9.96 -8.10 7.02
N GLU A 6 10.92 -8.31 7.90
CA GLU A 6 10.79 -8.35 9.36
C GLU A 6 10.43 -7.00 9.98
N VAL A 7 10.71 -5.88 9.31
CA VAL A 7 10.39 -4.54 9.80
C VAL A 7 8.93 -4.13 9.55
N PHE A 8 8.15 -4.96 8.86
CA PHE A 8 6.73 -4.74 8.61
C PHE A 8 5.90 -5.46 9.68
N SER A 9 4.77 -4.87 10.06
CA SER A 9 3.77 -5.54 10.90
C SER A 9 3.23 -6.82 10.23
N ASP A 10 2.53 -7.64 11.00
CA ASP A 10 2.00 -8.92 10.53
C ASP A 10 1.03 -8.79 9.35
N ASP A 11 0.33 -7.65 9.25
CA ASP A 11 -0.56 -7.28 8.15
C ASP A 11 0.13 -6.42 7.08
N TRP A 12 1.47 -6.47 6.99
CA TRP A 12 2.27 -5.70 6.04
C TRP A 12 2.01 -4.19 6.10
N ASN A 13 1.79 -3.65 7.30
CA ASN A 13 1.39 -2.27 7.58
C ASN A 13 0.06 -1.89 6.85
N GLN A 14 -0.84 -2.85 6.68
CA GLN A 14 -2.13 -2.76 5.96
C GLN A 14 -1.99 -2.49 4.46
N VAL A 15 -0.85 -2.79 3.84
CA VAL A 15 -0.72 -2.73 2.38
C VAL A 15 -1.59 -3.81 1.75
N VAL A 16 -2.28 -3.46 0.68
CA VAL A 16 -2.99 -4.40 -0.18
C VAL A 16 -2.47 -4.31 -1.61
N ALA A 17 -2.69 -5.36 -2.41
CA ALA A 17 -2.28 -5.40 -3.81
C ALA A 17 -2.80 -4.20 -4.63
N ASP A 18 -4.01 -3.72 -4.28
CA ASP A 18 -4.64 -2.55 -4.89
C ASP A 18 -3.93 -1.22 -4.64
N ASP A 19 -3.01 -1.18 -3.69
CA ASP A 19 -2.20 0.02 -3.47
C ASP A 19 -1.18 0.25 -4.57
N PHE A 20 -0.73 -0.82 -5.22
CA PHE A 20 0.19 -0.78 -6.35
C PHE A 20 -0.58 -0.55 -7.66
N THR A 21 -0.30 0.57 -8.31
CA THR A 21 -0.86 0.90 -9.63
C THR A 21 -0.13 0.19 -10.77
N HIS A 22 1.17 -0.08 -10.60
CA HIS A 22 1.96 -0.79 -11.59
C HIS A 22 1.77 -2.31 -11.44
N PRO A 23 1.37 -3.03 -12.50
CA PRO A 23 1.02 -4.45 -12.41
C PRO A 23 2.16 -5.33 -11.91
N THR A 24 3.41 -5.03 -12.27
CA THR A 24 4.58 -5.78 -11.80
C THR A 24 4.79 -5.68 -10.29
N TYR A 25 4.60 -4.50 -9.68
CA TYR A 25 4.76 -4.35 -8.23
C TYR A 25 3.57 -4.91 -7.45
N ARG A 26 2.39 -4.91 -8.07
CA ARG A 26 1.23 -5.65 -7.55
C ARG A 26 1.50 -7.15 -7.49
N ALA A 27 1.92 -7.74 -8.61
CA ALA A 27 2.26 -9.17 -8.67
C ALA A 27 3.41 -9.53 -7.72
N LEU A 28 4.41 -8.64 -7.56
CA LEU A 28 5.44 -8.77 -6.54
C LEU A 28 4.84 -8.86 -5.13
N PHE A 29 3.93 -7.95 -4.79
CA PHE A 29 3.30 -7.94 -3.48
C PHE A 29 2.45 -9.20 -3.24
N ASP A 30 1.73 -9.68 -4.25
CA ASP A 30 0.99 -10.95 -4.17
C ASP A 30 1.94 -12.14 -3.90
N GLY A 31 3.12 -12.15 -4.54
CA GLY A 31 4.18 -13.12 -4.25
C GLY A 31 4.71 -13.02 -2.82
N VAL A 32 4.93 -11.79 -2.31
CA VAL A 32 5.35 -11.55 -0.91
C VAL A 32 4.32 -12.09 0.07
N VAL A 33 3.03 -11.84 -0.16
CA VAL A 33 1.96 -12.36 0.70
C VAL A 33 1.87 -13.88 0.62
N SER A 34 2.01 -14.46 -0.58
CA SER A 34 1.94 -15.90 -0.81
C SER A 34 3.11 -16.67 -0.18
N ALA A 35 4.30 -16.06 -0.13
CA ALA A 35 5.48 -16.60 0.52
C ALA A 35 5.35 -16.65 2.06
N GLY A 36 4.36 -15.95 2.64
CA GLY A 36 4.08 -15.97 4.07
C GLY A 36 5.03 -15.11 4.90
N ARG A 37 5.17 -15.46 6.20
CA ARG A 37 5.86 -14.67 7.23
C ARG A 37 7.12 -15.34 7.81
N THR A 38 7.56 -16.44 7.22
CA THR A 38 8.84 -17.08 7.57
C THR A 38 9.93 -16.47 6.69
N PHE A 39 10.91 -15.81 7.31
CA PHE A 39 11.90 -14.99 6.59
C PHE A 39 13.28 -15.61 6.47
N ASP A 40 13.41 -16.89 6.82
CA ASP A 40 14.61 -17.66 6.54
C ASP A 40 14.84 -17.69 5.01
N ASP A 41 16.06 -17.37 4.58
CA ASP A 41 16.46 -17.32 3.16
C ASP A 41 15.68 -16.31 2.30
N TRP A 42 15.10 -15.27 2.90
CA TRP A 42 14.40 -14.23 2.15
C TRP A 42 15.34 -13.46 1.21
N PRO A 43 14.95 -13.16 -0.05
CA PRO A 43 13.63 -13.27 -0.66
C PRO A 43 13.37 -14.56 -1.45
N GLN A 44 14.13 -15.64 -1.25
CA GLN A 44 13.98 -16.87 -2.03
C GLN A 44 12.57 -17.49 -2.00
N PRO A 45 11.83 -17.49 -0.87
CA PRO A 45 10.44 -17.95 -0.85
C PRO A 45 9.50 -17.14 -1.77
N VAL A 46 9.76 -15.84 -1.97
CA VAL A 46 9.00 -14.99 -2.90
C VAL A 46 9.29 -15.38 -4.34
N SER A 47 10.56 -15.62 -4.66
CA SER A 47 10.96 -16.08 -5.99
C SER A 47 10.36 -17.45 -6.32
N ALA A 48 10.23 -18.34 -5.34
CA ALA A 48 9.73 -19.71 -5.53
C ALA A 48 8.23 -19.79 -5.87
N VAL A 49 7.45 -18.75 -5.56
CA VAL A 49 6.00 -18.67 -5.86
C VAL A 49 5.69 -17.84 -7.11
N VAL A 50 6.73 -17.39 -7.83
CA VAL A 50 6.63 -16.54 -9.03
C VAL A 50 7.16 -17.27 -10.25
N ASP A 51 6.31 -17.42 -11.26
CA ASP A 51 6.69 -18.07 -12.54
C ASP A 51 7.17 -17.08 -13.62
N ASP A 52 6.98 -15.77 -13.42
CA ASP A 52 7.33 -14.73 -14.40
C ASP A 52 8.84 -14.37 -14.34
N PRO A 53 9.63 -14.66 -15.40
CA PRO A 53 11.05 -14.34 -15.42
C PRO A 53 11.36 -12.84 -15.29
N THR A 54 10.48 -11.97 -15.79
CA THR A 54 10.65 -10.51 -15.65
C THR A 54 10.46 -10.11 -14.19
N LEU A 55 9.48 -10.68 -13.49
CA LEU A 55 9.28 -10.43 -12.07
C LEU A 55 10.44 -10.96 -11.22
N LEU A 56 11.02 -12.11 -11.57
CA LEU A 56 12.23 -12.63 -10.92
C LEU A 56 13.42 -11.66 -11.04
N GLN A 57 13.61 -11.02 -12.20
CA GLN A 57 14.64 -9.99 -12.39
C GLN A 57 14.38 -8.77 -11.51
N VAL A 58 13.11 -8.35 -11.36
CA VAL A 58 12.74 -7.24 -10.48
C VAL A 58 13.01 -7.59 -9.02
N ILE A 59 12.68 -8.81 -8.56
CA ILE A 59 13.00 -9.27 -7.20
C ILE A 59 14.51 -9.21 -6.95
N ALA A 60 15.30 -9.73 -7.88
CA ALA A 60 16.76 -9.73 -7.77
C ALA A 60 17.35 -8.30 -7.74
N ALA A 61 16.81 -7.39 -8.55
CA ALA A 61 17.22 -5.98 -8.53
C ALA A 61 16.89 -5.32 -7.18
N LEU A 62 15.65 -5.46 -6.71
CA LEU A 62 15.19 -4.88 -5.45
C LEU A 62 15.92 -5.45 -4.22
N ALA A 63 16.34 -6.72 -4.27
CA ALA A 63 17.12 -7.34 -3.21
C ALA A 63 18.48 -6.64 -2.98
N ASN A 64 19.03 -6.02 -4.04
CA ASN A 64 20.34 -5.40 -4.04
C ASN A 64 20.30 -3.86 -4.07
N GLU A 65 19.12 -3.26 -4.23
CA GLU A 65 18.98 -1.80 -4.28
C GLU A 65 19.34 -1.17 -2.92
N PRO A 66 20.24 -0.17 -2.86
CA PRO A 66 20.61 0.48 -1.62
C PRO A 66 19.42 1.23 -1.01
N LEU A 67 19.21 1.05 0.30
CA LEU A 67 18.23 1.86 1.04
C LEU A 67 18.84 3.21 1.39
N LEU A 68 18.02 4.27 1.37
CA LEU A 68 18.47 5.62 1.76
C LEU A 68 18.79 5.72 3.25
N ARG A 69 18.17 4.89 4.07
CA ARG A 69 18.38 4.75 5.52
C ARG A 69 18.36 3.27 5.90
N PRO A 70 18.98 2.88 7.04
CA PRO A 70 18.82 1.52 7.56
C PRO A 70 17.34 1.14 7.70
N ALA A 71 17.02 -0.11 7.37
CA ALA A 71 15.67 -0.61 7.52
C ALA A 71 15.23 -0.54 8.98
N SER A 72 14.05 0.00 9.22
CA SER A 72 13.43 0.06 10.54
C SER A 72 11.90 0.03 10.39
N PRO A 73 11.17 -0.32 11.47
CA PRO A 73 9.71 -0.28 11.43
C PRO A 73 9.16 1.11 11.09
N SER A 74 9.76 2.18 11.61
CA SER A 74 9.36 3.55 11.26
C SER A 74 9.62 3.88 9.80
N TYR A 75 10.78 3.50 9.27
CA TYR A 75 11.12 3.73 7.86
C TYR A 75 10.17 2.98 6.91
N ALA A 76 9.82 1.73 7.24
CA ALA A 76 8.83 0.96 6.49
C ALA A 76 7.43 1.58 6.57
N ALA A 77 7.00 2.03 7.75
CA ALA A 77 5.71 2.68 7.94
C ALA A 77 5.58 3.99 7.13
N GLU A 78 6.64 4.80 7.06
CA GLU A 78 6.66 6.02 6.23
C GLU A 78 6.43 5.72 4.74
N TYR A 79 7.14 4.73 4.18
CA TYR A 79 6.98 4.36 2.76
C TYR A 79 5.62 3.74 2.47
N VAL A 80 5.13 2.88 3.36
CA VAL A 80 3.79 2.33 3.25
C VAL A 80 2.73 3.44 3.32
N ALA A 81 2.89 4.41 4.21
CA ALA A 81 1.96 5.52 4.32
C ALA A 81 1.91 6.33 3.03
N ARG A 82 3.06 6.60 2.38
CA ARG A 82 3.12 7.26 1.06
C ARG A 82 2.38 6.44 -0.01
N LEU A 83 2.60 5.13 -0.05
CA LEU A 83 1.94 4.24 -1.01
C LEU A 83 0.41 4.25 -0.81
N ARG A 84 -0.06 4.02 0.43
CA ARG A 84 -1.48 4.00 0.78
C ARG A 84 -2.16 5.35 0.57
N LEU A 85 -1.44 6.46 0.83
CA LEU A 85 -1.95 7.81 0.60
C LEU A 85 -2.39 8.01 -0.86
N LEU A 86 -1.62 7.47 -1.82
CA LEU A 86 -1.99 7.53 -3.24
C LEU A 86 -3.32 6.80 -3.50
N SER A 87 -3.54 5.64 -2.88
CA SER A 87 -4.80 4.88 -2.98
C SER A 87 -5.98 5.63 -2.37
N VAL A 88 -5.79 6.19 -1.19
CA VAL A 88 -6.83 6.99 -0.50
C VAL A 88 -7.22 8.19 -1.34
N VAL A 89 -6.26 8.90 -1.94
CA VAL A 89 -6.53 10.03 -2.84
C VAL A 89 -7.36 9.61 -4.06
N ARG A 90 -7.06 8.47 -4.70
CA ARG A 90 -7.86 7.94 -5.81
C ARG A 90 -9.30 7.65 -5.37
N ARG A 91 -9.47 6.94 -4.25
CA ARG A 91 -10.79 6.57 -3.69
C ARG A 91 -11.62 7.79 -3.31
N ILE A 92 -10.99 8.83 -2.77
CA ILE A 92 -11.62 10.13 -2.50
C ILE A 92 -12.12 10.77 -3.80
N GLY A 93 -11.29 10.78 -4.85
CA GLY A 93 -11.67 11.30 -6.17
C GLY A 93 -12.90 10.59 -6.73
N ASP A 94 -12.91 9.26 -6.68
CA ASP A 94 -14.03 8.44 -7.17
C ASP A 94 -15.33 8.70 -6.38
N LEU A 95 -15.24 8.81 -5.04
CA LEU A 95 -16.40 9.12 -4.20
C LEU A 95 -16.93 10.53 -4.46
N LYS A 96 -16.05 11.53 -4.61
CA LYS A 96 -16.47 12.90 -4.95
C LYS A 96 -17.16 12.94 -6.31
N SER A 97 -16.63 12.24 -7.31
CA SER A 97 -17.26 12.13 -8.64
C SER A 97 -18.66 11.49 -8.59
N ARG A 98 -18.85 10.47 -7.73
CA ARG A 98 -20.17 9.86 -7.52
C ARG A 98 -21.13 10.80 -6.79
N LEU A 99 -20.68 11.40 -5.68
CA LEU A 99 -21.48 12.35 -4.89
C LEU A 99 -21.99 13.52 -5.73
N GLN A 100 -21.16 14.07 -6.63
CA GLN A 100 -21.55 15.17 -7.54
C GLN A 100 -22.67 14.81 -8.51
N ARG A 101 -22.93 13.51 -8.73
CA ARG A 101 -23.95 13.00 -9.67
C ARG A 101 -25.16 12.37 -8.98
N THR A 102 -25.19 12.35 -7.64
CA THR A 102 -26.27 11.78 -6.84
C THR A 102 -27.13 12.89 -6.26
N ASN A 103 -28.44 12.79 -6.42
CA ASN A 103 -29.35 13.80 -5.88
C ASN A 103 -29.49 13.63 -4.35
N PRO A 104 -29.06 14.61 -3.52
CA PRO A 104 -29.08 14.46 -2.07
C PRO A 104 -30.50 14.45 -1.47
N VAL A 105 -31.53 14.85 -2.23
CA VAL A 105 -32.93 14.86 -1.80
C VAL A 105 -33.61 13.55 -2.18
N GLU A 106 -33.52 13.15 -3.45
CA GLU A 106 -34.18 11.94 -3.96
C GLU A 106 -33.45 10.66 -3.51
N GLU A 107 -32.12 10.71 -3.39
CA GLU A 107 -31.26 9.57 -3.06
C GLU A 107 -30.55 9.74 -1.71
N GLN A 108 -31.22 10.37 -0.74
CA GLN A 108 -30.62 10.82 0.53
C GLN A 108 -29.84 9.73 1.28
N ALA A 109 -30.37 8.51 1.36
CA ALA A 109 -29.71 7.41 2.05
C ALA A 109 -28.38 7.00 1.39
N SER A 110 -28.34 6.95 0.06
CA SER A 110 -27.12 6.63 -0.71
C SER A 110 -26.09 7.75 -0.58
N TYR A 111 -26.54 8.99 -0.73
CA TYR A 111 -25.72 10.19 -0.55
C TYR A 111 -25.06 10.21 0.83
N ASN A 112 -25.84 10.04 1.90
CA ASN A 112 -25.32 10.07 3.28
C ASN A 112 -24.28 8.98 3.54
N ARG A 113 -24.47 7.77 3.01
CA ARG A 113 -23.48 6.68 3.12
C ARG A 113 -22.18 7.02 2.41
N MET A 114 -22.25 7.53 1.18
CA MET A 114 -21.05 7.95 0.44
C MET A 114 -20.33 9.11 1.11
N PHE A 115 -21.08 10.08 1.65
CA PHE A 115 -20.51 11.22 2.37
C PHE A 115 -19.82 10.79 3.66
N ALA A 116 -20.45 9.91 4.46
CA ALA A 116 -19.80 9.33 5.64
C ALA A 116 -18.50 8.59 5.26
N LYS A 117 -18.52 7.80 4.18
CA LYS A 117 -17.32 7.11 3.71
C LYS A 117 -16.22 8.07 3.25
N LEU A 118 -16.61 9.18 2.63
CA LEU A 118 -15.67 10.23 2.24
C LEU A 118 -14.99 10.84 3.47
N LEU A 119 -15.74 11.14 4.54
CA LEU A 119 -15.16 11.69 5.77
C LEU A 119 -14.16 10.71 6.43
N GLU A 120 -14.47 9.41 6.44
CA GLU A 120 -13.53 8.38 6.90
C GLU A 120 -12.21 8.40 6.12
N LEU A 121 -12.29 8.48 4.78
CA LEU A 121 -11.09 8.50 3.93
C LEU A 121 -10.31 9.80 4.06
N GLU A 122 -10.98 10.94 4.26
CA GLU A 122 -10.31 12.22 4.50
C GLU A 122 -9.55 12.21 5.85
N LYS A 123 -10.11 11.54 6.87
CA LYS A 123 -9.40 11.28 8.14
C LYS A 123 -8.19 10.37 7.92
N GLU A 124 -8.38 9.23 7.26
CA GLU A 124 -7.28 8.30 6.94
C GLU A 124 -6.17 9.00 6.14
N ARG A 125 -6.53 9.84 5.15
CA ARG A 125 -5.58 10.65 4.38
C ARG A 125 -4.72 11.54 5.27
N HIS A 126 -5.34 12.19 6.26
CA HIS A 126 -4.62 13.08 7.18
C HIS A 126 -3.63 12.29 8.06
N GLU A 127 -4.08 11.18 8.64
CA GLU A 127 -3.25 10.30 9.47
C GLU A 127 -2.06 9.74 8.69
N LEU A 128 -2.29 9.24 7.47
CA LEU A 128 -1.24 8.75 6.59
C LEU A 128 -0.27 9.86 6.16
N ALA A 129 -0.76 11.08 5.91
CA ALA A 129 0.11 12.20 5.55
C ALA A 129 1.06 12.59 6.68
N LEU A 130 0.61 12.54 7.93
CA LEU A 130 1.45 12.78 9.11
C LEU A 130 2.54 11.72 9.23
N ILE A 131 2.21 10.43 9.03
CA ILE A 131 3.18 9.34 9.06
C ILE A 131 4.18 9.46 7.90
N ALA A 132 3.69 9.76 6.69
CA ALA A 132 4.49 9.87 5.47
C ALA A 132 5.50 11.02 5.50
N ALA A 133 5.23 12.07 6.28
CA ALA A 133 6.16 13.19 6.47
C ALA A 133 7.45 12.74 7.17
N GLY A 134 7.41 11.62 7.92
CA GLY A 134 8.54 11.18 8.75
C GLY A 134 8.71 12.08 9.98
N PRO A 135 9.73 11.81 10.82
CA PRO A 135 10.10 12.74 11.88
C PRO A 135 10.46 14.10 11.30
N ALA A 136 10.04 15.18 11.96
CA ALA A 136 10.58 16.50 11.67
C ALA A 136 12.07 16.48 12.04
N ASP A 137 12.93 16.77 11.05
CA ASP A 137 14.38 16.90 11.25
C ASP A 137 14.72 17.98 12.30
#